data_AF-A0A9D7H1Q1-F1
#
_entry.id   AF-A0A9D7H1Q1-F1
#
_cell.length_a   1.000
_cell.length_b   1.000
_cell.length_c   1.000
_cell.angle_alpha   90.00
_cell.angle_beta   90.00
_cell.angle_gamma   90.00
#
_symmetry.space_group_name_H-M   'P 1'
#
loop_
_entity.id
_entity.type
_entity.pdbx_description
1 polymer ?
#
loop_
_entity_poly.entity_id
_entity_poly.type
_entity_poly.pdbx_seq_one_letter_code
_entity_poly.pdbx_strand_id
1 'polypeptide(L)'
;MSALAFVATTIDVDPDLRMLSFGRDEDDVSLSLVGGDAPCTVEEVELWFGVDDGERVSGALERASLTDNELVLRLTPEGAAIVAGARDVHVTIDVADLDVELEATRRLLGMLFESDASRLTLAAPTKKPRKKASEPPVRRSPRGDSAAVKLLTLLTERGLIELDEGATIPDLAERVTPLLGLLPEKRAKKSVVALLFDDPSVAEVFAEEDMLFAIVHEFLG
;
A
#
# COMPACT_ATOMS: atom_id res chain seq x y z
N MET A 1 8.81 -14.59 27.20
CA MET A 1 8.77 -13.27 26.55
C MET A 1 7.75 -13.37 25.44
N SER A 2 6.69 -12.58 25.47
CA SER A 2 5.66 -12.60 24.43
C SER A 2 6.16 -11.82 23.22
N ALA A 3 6.18 -12.48 22.07
CA ALA A 3 6.26 -11.84 20.77
C ALA A 3 4.85 -11.85 20.17
N LEU A 4 4.46 -10.77 19.52
CA LEU A 4 3.22 -10.69 18.77
C LEU A 4 3.51 -11.07 17.32
N ALA A 5 2.80 -12.05 16.78
CA ALA A 5 2.83 -12.37 15.36
C ALA A 5 1.63 -11.72 14.66
N PHE A 6 1.90 -11.00 13.58
CA PHE A 6 0.93 -10.32 12.76
C PHE A 6 1.16 -10.68 11.30
N VAL A 7 0.11 -11.10 10.60
CA VAL A 7 0.15 -11.28 9.14
C VAL A 7 -0.60 -10.10 8.53
N ALA A 8 0.07 -9.32 7.69
CA ALA A 8 -0.50 -8.19 6.99
C ALA A 8 -0.89 -8.63 5.58
N THR A 9 -2.16 -8.51 5.24
CA THR A 9 -2.64 -8.73 3.85
C THR A 9 -2.84 -7.40 3.12
N THR A 10 -2.73 -6.28 3.84
CA THR A 10 -2.73 -4.93 3.30
C THR A 10 -1.62 -4.08 3.90
N ILE A 11 -1.11 -3.16 3.09
CA ILE A 11 -0.17 -2.11 3.48
C ILE A 11 -0.72 -0.79 2.94
N ASP A 12 -0.67 0.27 3.77
CA ASP A 12 -0.89 1.66 3.34
C ASP A 12 0.38 2.44 3.69
N VAL A 13 1.06 2.97 2.68
CA VAL A 13 2.25 3.82 2.83
C VAL A 13 1.88 5.22 2.38
N ASP A 14 2.01 6.19 3.28
CA ASP A 14 1.85 7.61 2.98
C ASP A 14 3.16 8.34 3.34
N PRO A 15 4.02 8.66 2.35
CA PRO A 15 5.27 9.35 2.59
C PRO A 15 5.11 10.77 3.14
N ASP A 16 4.04 11.47 2.74
CA ASP A 16 3.79 12.86 3.11
C ASP A 16 3.34 12.95 4.57
N LEU A 17 2.48 12.03 4.98
CA LEU A 17 2.05 11.86 6.38
C LEU A 17 2.99 10.97 7.20
N ARG A 18 4.08 10.48 6.60
CA ARG A 18 5.03 9.52 7.19
C ARG A 18 4.34 8.35 7.89
N MET A 19 3.28 7.85 7.27
CA MET A 19 2.44 6.80 7.81
C MET A 19 2.73 5.47 7.13
N LEU A 20 2.94 4.44 7.94
CA LEU A 20 3.02 3.06 7.53
C LEU A 20 1.98 2.26 8.29
N SER A 21 0.95 1.77 7.61
CA SER A 21 -0.11 0.97 8.22
C SER A 21 -0.13 -0.43 7.64
N PHE A 22 -0.34 -1.42 8.51
CA PHE A 22 -0.50 -2.82 8.16
C PHE A 22 -1.87 -3.29 8.63
N GLY A 23 -2.66 -3.87 7.73
CA GLY A 23 -3.98 -4.41 8.04
C GLY A 23 -4.09 -5.89 7.75
N ARG A 24 -5.10 -6.51 8.35
CA ARG A 24 -5.62 -7.82 7.98
C ARG A 24 -6.95 -7.62 7.28
N ASP A 25 -7.10 -8.17 6.10
CA ASP A 25 -8.42 -8.26 5.49
C ASP A 25 -9.32 -9.07 6.43
N GLU A 26 -10.56 -8.61 6.63
CA GLU A 26 -11.58 -9.19 7.53
C GLU A 26 -11.50 -8.81 9.02
N ASP A 27 -10.36 -8.28 9.52
CA ASP A 27 -10.22 -7.82 10.90
C ASP A 27 -9.99 -6.29 10.96
N ASP A 28 -10.72 -5.57 11.80
CA ASP A 28 -10.49 -4.14 12.08
C ASP A 28 -9.18 -3.87 12.87
N VAL A 29 -8.25 -4.83 12.86
CA VAL A 29 -6.98 -4.76 13.58
C VAL A 29 -5.90 -4.29 12.62
N SER A 30 -5.35 -3.12 12.91
CA SER A 30 -4.19 -2.62 12.18
C SER A 30 -3.02 -2.33 13.11
N LEU A 31 -1.84 -2.25 12.51
CA LEU A 31 -0.61 -1.77 13.14
C LEU A 31 -0.14 -0.57 12.33
N SER A 32 -0.06 0.61 12.96
CA SER A 32 0.38 1.82 12.26
C SER A 32 1.55 2.49 12.95
N LEU A 33 2.51 2.92 12.14
CA LEU A 33 3.56 3.87 12.51
C LEU A 33 3.19 5.21 11.88
N VAL A 34 3.06 6.26 12.68
CA VAL A 34 2.72 7.61 12.19
C VAL A 34 3.81 8.57 12.63
N GLY A 35 4.47 9.22 11.68
CA GLY A 35 5.36 10.34 11.97
C GLY A 35 4.61 11.67 12.07
N GLY A 36 5.01 12.55 12.98
CA GLY A 36 4.48 13.92 13.07
C GLY A 36 4.97 14.84 11.94
N ASP A 37 4.66 16.15 12.07
CA ASP A 37 5.08 17.18 11.12
C ASP A 37 6.62 17.22 10.96
N ALA A 38 7.08 17.41 9.72
CA ALA A 38 8.50 17.26 9.38
C ALA A 38 9.41 18.37 9.96
N PRO A 39 10.65 18.03 10.41
CA PRO A 39 11.26 16.70 10.46
C PRO A 39 10.82 15.87 11.69
N CYS A 40 10.36 14.64 11.45
CA CYS A 40 9.97 13.67 12.50
C CYS A 40 11.11 12.71 12.83
N THR A 41 11.48 12.65 14.10
CA THR A 41 12.43 11.69 14.70
C THR A 41 11.76 10.36 15.04
N VAL A 42 12.53 9.29 15.24
CA VAL A 42 11.99 7.98 15.65
C VAL A 42 11.28 8.04 17.01
N GLU A 43 11.68 8.97 17.88
CA GLU A 43 11.02 9.24 19.17
C GLU A 43 9.64 9.86 19.00
N GLU A 44 9.40 10.58 17.90
CA GLU A 44 8.12 11.20 17.58
C GLU A 44 7.19 10.25 16.80
N VAL A 45 7.70 9.09 16.37
CA VAL A 45 6.87 8.07 15.73
C VAL A 45 5.89 7.50 16.73
N GLU A 46 4.62 7.68 16.43
CA GLU A 46 3.50 7.12 17.14
C GLU A 46 3.24 5.69 16.67
N LEU A 47 3.12 4.77 17.63
CA LEU A 47 2.63 3.42 17.40
C LEU A 47 1.16 3.34 17.79
N TRP A 48 0.39 2.65 16.94
CA TRP A 48 -0.98 2.23 17.24
C TRP A 48 -1.17 0.76 16.83
N PHE A 49 -1.92 0.01 17.63
CA PHE A 49 -2.24 -1.39 17.37
C PHE A 49 -3.67 -1.73 17.83
N GLY A 50 -4.47 -2.32 16.94
CA GLY A 50 -5.85 -2.71 17.24
C GLY A 50 -6.87 -1.95 16.39
N VAL A 51 -8.04 -1.70 17.00
CA VAL A 51 -9.11 -0.84 16.45
C VAL A 51 -8.75 0.62 16.76
N ASP A 52 -9.11 1.56 15.89
CA ASP A 52 -8.75 2.96 16.07
C ASP A 52 -9.60 3.55 17.20
N ASP A 53 -9.01 3.63 18.38
CA ASP A 53 -9.57 4.22 19.58
C ASP A 53 -8.96 5.60 19.88
N GLY A 54 -8.09 6.09 18.99
CA GLY A 54 -7.32 7.32 19.18
C GLY A 54 -6.17 7.19 20.17
N GLU A 55 -5.89 6.01 20.74
CA GLU A 55 -4.75 5.79 21.62
C GLU A 55 -3.48 5.55 20.80
N ARG A 56 -2.62 6.57 20.77
CA ARG A 56 -1.32 6.55 20.10
C ARG A 56 -0.23 6.85 21.10
N VAL A 57 0.92 6.18 20.96
CA VAL A 57 2.06 6.38 21.85
C VAL A 57 3.30 6.70 21.04
N SER A 58 3.84 7.89 21.23
CA SER A 58 5.15 8.30 20.71
C SER A 58 6.28 7.59 21.50
N GLY A 59 7.44 7.44 20.88
CA GLY A 59 8.60 6.81 21.52
C GLY A 59 8.40 5.32 21.78
N ALA A 60 7.49 4.69 21.05
CA ALA A 60 7.13 3.28 21.22
C ALA A 60 8.14 2.32 20.56
N LEU A 61 9.01 2.81 19.67
CA LEU A 61 9.93 2.00 18.87
C LEU A 61 11.37 2.05 19.39
N GLU A 62 11.97 0.89 19.67
CA GLU A 62 13.42 0.77 19.93
C GLU A 62 14.19 0.53 18.63
N ARG A 63 13.76 -0.43 17.80
CA ARG A 63 14.45 -0.82 16.57
C ARG A 63 13.47 -1.40 15.55
N ALA A 64 13.85 -1.36 14.28
CA ALA A 64 13.13 -2.04 13.21
C ALA A 64 14.09 -2.85 12.34
N SER A 65 13.63 -4.01 11.87
CA SER A 65 14.31 -4.75 10.81
C SER A 65 13.33 -5.19 9.73
N LEU A 66 13.72 -5.04 8.47
CA LEU A 66 12.91 -5.43 7.32
C LEU A 66 13.69 -6.38 6.42
N THR A 67 13.11 -7.57 6.20
CA THR A 67 13.66 -8.63 5.33
C THR A 67 12.98 -8.62 3.96
N ASP A 68 12.89 -9.78 3.30
CA ASP A 68 12.24 -9.95 2.00
C ASP A 68 10.71 -10.08 2.09
N ASN A 69 10.16 -10.26 3.30
CA ASN A 69 8.72 -10.33 3.54
C ASN A 69 8.32 -10.16 5.02
N GLU A 70 9.27 -9.87 5.92
CA GLU A 70 8.99 -9.73 7.35
C GLU A 70 9.55 -8.41 7.87
N LEU A 71 8.69 -7.62 8.51
CA LEU A 71 9.05 -6.48 9.34
C LEU A 71 9.03 -6.89 10.81
N VAL A 72 10.13 -6.72 11.51
CA VAL A 72 10.19 -6.93 12.96
C VAL A 72 10.38 -5.58 13.63
N LEU A 73 9.46 -5.24 14.52
CA LEU A 73 9.54 -4.04 15.36
C LEU A 73 9.87 -4.47 16.78
N ARG A 74 10.94 -3.91 17.33
CA ARG A 74 11.24 -4.00 18.75
C ARG A 74 10.74 -2.75 19.45
N LEU A 75 9.96 -2.94 20.50
CA LEU A 75 9.25 -1.87 21.17
C LEU A 75 9.91 -1.47 22.49
N THR A 76 9.70 -0.23 22.91
CA THR A 76 9.99 0.26 24.27
C THR A 76 9.01 -0.35 25.28
N PRO A 77 9.21 -0.21 26.60
CA PRO A 77 8.24 -0.70 27.58
C PRO A 77 6.86 -0.04 27.38
N GLU A 78 6.86 1.23 27.00
CA GLU A 78 5.69 2.03 26.65
C GLU A 78 5.00 1.47 25.40
N GLY A 79 5.76 1.23 24.32
CA GLY A 79 5.21 0.61 23.09
C GLY A 79 4.64 -0.79 23.32
N ALA A 80 5.31 -1.59 24.15
CA ALA A 80 4.86 -2.93 24.50
C ALA A 80 3.50 -2.93 25.21
N ALA A 81 3.16 -1.89 25.96
CA ALA A 81 1.87 -1.78 26.63
C ALA A 81 0.69 -1.73 25.65
N ILE A 82 0.89 -1.15 24.46
CA ILE A 82 -0.12 -1.06 23.39
C ILE A 82 -0.40 -2.45 22.79
N VAL A 83 0.64 -3.27 22.63
CA VAL A 83 0.55 -4.60 22.00
C VAL A 83 0.45 -5.73 23.03
N ALA A 84 -0.36 -5.53 24.07
CA ALA A 84 -0.61 -6.53 25.13
C ALA A 84 0.66 -7.08 25.80
N GLY A 85 1.67 -6.23 25.98
CA GLY A 85 2.96 -6.55 26.62
C GLY A 85 3.99 -7.19 25.70
N ALA A 86 3.71 -7.34 24.40
CA ALA A 86 4.68 -7.89 23.46
C ALA A 86 5.85 -6.93 23.23
N ARG A 87 7.09 -7.42 23.39
CA ARG A 87 8.30 -6.59 23.20
C ARG A 87 8.79 -6.59 21.76
N ASP A 88 8.45 -7.63 21.02
CA ASP A 88 8.78 -7.78 19.61
C ASP A 88 7.48 -8.07 18.84
N VAL A 89 7.25 -7.32 17.76
CA VAL A 89 6.12 -7.49 16.83
C VAL A 89 6.68 -7.96 15.51
N HIS A 90 6.23 -9.13 15.07
CA HIS A 90 6.63 -9.75 13.81
C HIS A 90 5.49 -9.60 12.80
N VAL A 91 5.70 -8.78 11.79
CA VAL A 91 4.75 -8.53 10.71
C VAL A 91 5.19 -9.28 9.47
N THR A 92 4.52 -10.39 9.16
CA THR A 92 4.65 -11.07 7.88
C THR A 92 3.81 -10.35 6.84
N ILE A 93 4.42 -9.90 5.75
CA ILE A 93 3.77 -9.16 4.67
C ILE A 93 3.38 -10.15 3.58
N ASP A 94 2.07 -10.32 3.38
CA ASP A 94 1.47 -11.22 2.40
C ASP A 94 0.49 -10.43 1.50
N VAL A 95 1.06 -9.58 0.65
CA VAL A 95 0.32 -8.68 -0.25
C VAL A 95 0.61 -9.03 -1.71
N ALA A 96 -0.34 -8.78 -2.61
CA ALA A 96 -0.22 -9.13 -4.03
C ALA A 96 1.03 -8.52 -4.71
N ASP A 97 1.28 -7.23 -4.45
CA ASP A 97 2.40 -6.46 -5.02
C ASP A 97 3.57 -6.31 -4.03
N LEU A 98 3.95 -7.42 -3.39
CA LEU A 98 4.94 -7.45 -2.31
C LEU A 98 6.22 -6.65 -2.59
N ASP A 99 6.79 -6.76 -3.79
CA ASP A 99 8.04 -6.08 -4.13
C ASP A 99 7.89 -4.53 -4.14
N VAL A 100 6.74 -4.02 -4.58
CA VAL A 100 6.44 -2.57 -4.63
C VAL A 100 6.22 -2.05 -3.21
N GLU A 101 5.40 -2.74 -2.43
CA GLU A 101 5.05 -2.35 -1.07
C GLU A 101 6.28 -2.42 -0.14
N LEU A 102 7.16 -3.40 -0.33
CA LEU A 102 8.42 -3.50 0.43
C LEU A 102 9.39 -2.37 0.11
N GLU A 103 9.47 -1.94 -1.15
CA GLU A 103 10.32 -0.80 -1.54
C GLU A 103 9.79 0.50 -0.93
N ALA A 104 8.48 0.74 -0.99
CA ALA A 104 7.84 1.88 -0.34
C ALA A 104 8.07 1.86 1.19
N THR A 105 7.89 0.68 1.82
CA THR A 105 8.15 0.47 3.25
C THR A 105 9.61 0.73 3.60
N ARG A 106 10.58 0.25 2.81
CA ARG A 106 12.02 0.53 3.02
C ARG A 106 12.30 2.02 3.03
N ARG A 107 11.75 2.75 2.05
CA ARG A 107 11.97 4.21 1.92
C ARG A 107 11.42 4.94 3.13
N LEU A 108 10.19 4.64 3.53
CA LEU A 108 9.58 5.29 4.68
C LEU A 108 10.32 4.96 5.98
N LEU A 109 10.69 3.70 6.23
CA LEU A 109 11.52 3.35 7.39
C LEU A 109 12.87 4.09 7.36
N GLY A 110 13.49 4.22 6.19
CA GLY A 110 14.71 5.01 6.01
C GLY A 110 14.55 6.47 6.44
N MET A 111 13.39 7.09 6.13
CA MET A 111 13.07 8.45 6.57
C MET A 111 12.78 8.53 8.08
N LEU A 112 12.03 7.58 8.64
CA LEU A 112 11.70 7.57 10.07
C LEU A 112 12.93 7.38 10.97
N PHE A 113 13.92 6.62 10.49
CA PHE A 113 15.16 6.35 11.22
C PHE A 113 16.34 7.20 10.72
N GLU A 114 16.09 8.27 9.97
CA GLU A 114 17.16 9.13 9.43
C GLU A 114 18.05 9.71 10.54
N SER A 115 17.46 10.09 11.68
CA SER A 115 18.17 10.63 12.84
C SER A 115 19.00 9.59 13.59
N ASP A 116 18.69 8.30 13.46
CA ASP A 116 19.43 7.20 14.09
C ASP A 116 19.36 5.90 13.27
N ALA A 117 20.09 5.90 12.15
CA ALA A 117 20.13 4.77 11.23
C ALA A 117 20.67 3.47 11.87
N SER A 118 21.32 3.53 13.04
CA SER A 118 21.84 2.35 13.75
C SER A 118 20.73 1.45 14.31
N ARG A 119 19.51 1.99 14.44
CA ARG A 119 18.33 1.29 14.94
C ARG A 119 17.50 0.64 13.83
N LEU A 120 17.89 0.82 12.57
CA LEU A 120 17.24 0.23 11.41
C LEU A 120 18.15 -0.80 10.72
N THR A 121 17.62 -1.98 10.46
CA THR A 121 18.29 -3.00 9.63
C THR A 121 17.44 -3.31 8.41
N LEU A 122 17.89 -2.90 7.23
CA LEU A 122 17.25 -3.25 5.96
C LEU A 122 18.07 -4.34 5.26
N ALA A 123 17.50 -5.53 5.11
CA ALA A 123 18.12 -6.56 4.28
C ALA A 123 18.20 -6.06 2.82
N ALA A 124 19.29 -6.36 2.11
CA ALA A 124 19.31 -6.12 0.68
C ALA A 124 18.20 -6.96 0.03
N PRO A 125 17.38 -6.39 -0.88
CA PRO A 125 16.36 -7.16 -1.56
C PRO A 125 17.05 -8.35 -2.23
N THR A 126 16.65 -9.58 -1.87
CA THR A 126 17.12 -10.72 -2.64
C THR A 126 16.52 -10.58 -4.02
N LYS A 127 17.34 -10.19 -5.00
CA LYS A 127 16.95 -10.25 -6.41
C LYS A 127 16.64 -11.72 -6.71
N LYS A 128 15.39 -12.15 -6.52
CA LYS A 128 14.89 -13.36 -7.16
C LYS A 128 15.22 -13.17 -8.64
N PRO A 129 15.94 -14.12 -9.28
CA PRO A 129 16.15 -14.02 -10.71
C PRO A 129 14.77 -13.85 -11.32
N ARG A 130 14.55 -12.74 -12.04
CA ARG A 130 13.36 -12.54 -12.87
C ARG A 130 13.25 -13.81 -13.70
N LYS A 131 12.35 -14.72 -13.31
CA LYS A 131 11.89 -15.76 -14.23
C LYS A 131 11.29 -14.94 -15.35
N LYS A 132 11.94 -15.02 -16.51
CA LYS A 132 11.42 -14.56 -17.78
C LYS A 132 9.94 -14.96 -17.77
N ALA A 133 9.05 -13.97 -17.71
CA ALA A 133 7.63 -14.23 -17.71
C ALA A 133 7.37 -15.05 -18.98
N SER A 134 7.10 -16.34 -18.81
CA SER A 134 6.45 -17.11 -19.85
C SER A 134 5.10 -16.44 -20.03
N GLU A 135 4.89 -15.86 -21.22
CA GLU A 135 3.61 -15.31 -21.66
C GLU A 135 2.45 -16.12 -21.06
N PRO A 136 1.56 -15.50 -20.27
CA PRO A 136 0.35 -16.18 -19.87
C PRO A 136 -0.43 -16.54 -21.15
N PRO A 137 -1.01 -17.74 -21.24
CA PRO A 137 -1.80 -18.11 -22.40
C PRO A 137 -2.94 -17.11 -22.54
N VAL A 138 -3.03 -16.48 -23.71
CA VAL A 138 -4.12 -15.56 -24.09
C VAL A 138 -5.44 -16.30 -23.97
N ARG A 139 -6.06 -16.22 -22.79
CA ARG A 139 -7.48 -16.52 -22.62
C ARG A 139 -8.23 -15.28 -23.05
N ARG A 140 -8.67 -15.29 -24.31
CA ARG A 140 -9.69 -14.38 -24.82
C ARG A 140 -10.96 -14.57 -24.00
N SER A 141 -11.14 -13.75 -22.97
CA SER A 141 -12.45 -13.55 -22.35
C SER A 141 -13.26 -12.58 -23.21
N PRO A 142 -14.60 -12.68 -23.25
CA PRO A 142 -15.42 -11.97 -24.22
C PRO A 142 -15.36 -10.46 -23.97
N ARG A 143 -15.00 -9.70 -25.02
CA ARG A 143 -15.13 -8.24 -25.10
C ARG A 143 -16.60 -7.87 -24.97
N GLY A 144 -16.98 -7.06 -23.99
CA GLY A 144 -18.30 -6.42 -24.00
C GLY A 144 -18.76 -5.70 -22.75
N ASP A 145 -18.48 -6.20 -21.53
CA ASP A 145 -19.30 -5.79 -20.37
C ASP A 145 -18.60 -5.74 -19.01
N SER A 146 -17.26 -5.61 -18.95
CA SER A 146 -16.58 -5.49 -17.64
C SER A 146 -16.76 -4.10 -17.02
N ALA A 147 -16.81 -4.04 -15.68
CA ALA A 147 -16.88 -2.78 -14.93
C ALA A 147 -15.74 -1.82 -15.33
N ALA A 148 -14.54 -2.37 -15.59
CA ALA A 148 -13.38 -1.62 -16.08
C ALA A 148 -13.63 -0.94 -17.44
N VAL A 149 -14.26 -1.62 -18.40
CA VAL A 149 -14.62 -1.01 -19.69
C VAL A 149 -15.62 0.12 -19.48
N LYS A 150 -16.64 -0.07 -18.64
CA LYS A 150 -17.67 0.95 -18.37
C LYS A 150 -17.09 2.18 -17.68
N LEU A 151 -16.21 1.97 -16.70
CA LEU A 151 -15.48 3.04 -16.02
C LEU A 151 -14.65 3.86 -17.02
N LEU A 152 -13.80 3.19 -17.81
CA LEU A 152 -12.92 3.87 -18.77
C LEU A 152 -13.71 4.59 -19.88
N THR A 153 -14.78 3.98 -20.40
CA THR A 153 -15.69 4.65 -21.34
C THR A 153 -16.27 5.91 -20.73
N LEU A 154 -16.78 5.85 -19.49
CA LEU A 154 -17.34 7.02 -18.81
C LEU A 154 -16.30 8.14 -18.65
N LEU A 155 -15.07 7.80 -18.23
CA LEU A 155 -13.99 8.77 -18.04
C LEU A 155 -13.60 9.45 -19.36
N THR A 156 -13.45 8.68 -20.44
CA THR A 156 -13.11 9.22 -21.77
C THR A 156 -14.26 10.02 -22.38
N GLU A 157 -15.51 9.55 -22.31
CA GLU A 157 -16.67 10.26 -22.85
C GLU A 157 -16.93 11.60 -22.14
N ARG A 158 -16.60 11.68 -20.85
CA ARG A 158 -16.67 12.93 -20.07
C ARG A 158 -15.44 13.82 -20.21
N GLY A 159 -14.43 13.42 -21.00
CA GLY A 159 -13.20 14.17 -21.16
C GLY A 159 -12.40 14.31 -19.87
N LEU A 160 -12.49 13.33 -18.97
CA LEU A 160 -11.76 13.30 -17.70
C LEU A 160 -10.36 12.69 -17.87
N ILE A 161 -10.20 11.83 -18.87
CA ILE A 161 -8.93 11.28 -19.32
C ILE A 161 -8.89 11.29 -20.85
N GLU A 162 -7.70 11.40 -21.41
CA GLU A 162 -7.40 11.19 -22.83
C GLU A 162 -6.45 10.01 -22.99
N LEU A 163 -6.70 9.15 -23.97
CA LEU A 163 -5.86 7.99 -24.26
C LEU A 163 -4.78 8.36 -25.28
N ASP A 164 -3.61 7.75 -25.15
CA ASP A 164 -2.49 7.94 -26.08
C ASP A 164 -2.79 7.39 -27.49
N GLU A 165 -2.06 7.90 -28.48
CA GLU A 165 -2.25 7.52 -29.88
C GLU A 165 -2.00 6.01 -30.08
N GLY A 166 -3.08 5.27 -30.34
CA GLY A 166 -3.03 3.82 -30.56
C GLY A 166 -3.44 2.98 -29.35
N ALA A 167 -3.71 3.59 -28.20
CA ALA A 167 -4.34 2.92 -27.08
C ALA A 167 -5.84 2.72 -27.30
N THR A 168 -6.39 1.61 -26.78
CA THR A 168 -7.83 1.35 -26.80
C THR A 168 -8.36 1.05 -25.41
N ILE A 169 -9.62 1.45 -25.15
CA ILE A 169 -10.31 1.19 -23.88
C ILE A 169 -10.23 -0.30 -23.48
N PRO A 170 -10.49 -1.28 -24.37
CA PRO A 170 -10.34 -2.69 -24.02
C PRO A 170 -8.95 -3.07 -23.50
N ASP A 171 -7.88 -2.53 -24.08
CA ASP A 171 -6.51 -2.89 -23.71
C ASP A 171 -6.13 -2.33 -22.33
N LEU A 172 -6.57 -1.10 -22.03
CA LEU A 172 -6.41 -0.49 -20.70
C LEU A 172 -7.31 -1.18 -19.66
N ALA A 173 -8.52 -1.59 -20.06
CA ALA A 173 -9.47 -2.29 -19.18
C ALA A 173 -8.92 -3.63 -18.68
N GLU A 174 -8.10 -4.34 -19.48
CA GLU A 174 -7.45 -5.57 -19.04
C GLU A 174 -6.53 -5.34 -17.82
N ARG A 175 -5.94 -4.13 -17.69
CA ARG A 175 -5.08 -3.75 -16.56
C ARG A 175 -5.86 -3.17 -15.38
N VAL A 176 -6.95 -2.45 -15.65
CA VAL A 176 -7.85 -1.90 -14.61
C VAL A 176 -8.68 -3.00 -13.93
N THR A 177 -9.10 -4.03 -14.67
CA THR A 177 -9.97 -5.11 -14.15
C THR A 177 -9.45 -5.77 -12.87
N PRO A 178 -8.19 -6.22 -12.76
CA PRO A 178 -7.69 -6.81 -11.51
C PRO A 178 -7.64 -5.81 -10.35
N LEU A 179 -7.47 -4.51 -10.63
CA LEU A 179 -7.39 -3.47 -9.60
C LEU A 179 -8.75 -3.16 -8.96
N LEU A 180 -9.83 -3.20 -9.76
CA LEU A 180 -11.20 -3.07 -9.23
C LEU A 180 -11.60 -4.23 -8.31
N GLY A 181 -10.92 -5.37 -8.40
CA GLY A 181 -11.15 -6.53 -7.53
C GLY A 181 -10.34 -6.52 -6.24
N LEU A 182 -9.54 -5.48 -5.96
CA LEU A 182 -8.74 -5.40 -4.74
C LEU A 182 -9.62 -5.09 -3.53
N LEU A 183 -9.31 -5.73 -2.41
CA LEU A 183 -9.86 -5.40 -1.10
C LEU A 183 -8.74 -4.84 -0.20
N PRO A 184 -9.07 -3.91 0.72
CA PRO A 184 -10.35 -3.21 0.87
C PRO A 184 -10.60 -2.21 -0.29
N GLU A 185 -11.84 -1.75 -0.46
CA GLU A 185 -12.23 -0.81 -1.54
C GLU A 185 -11.34 0.44 -1.61
N LYS A 186 -10.86 0.94 -0.46
CA LYS A 186 -9.91 2.06 -0.39
C LYS A 186 -8.66 1.79 -1.24
N ARG A 187 -8.14 0.55 -1.22
CA ARG A 187 -6.97 0.11 -2.00
C ARG A 187 -7.29 0.03 -3.49
N ALA A 188 -8.45 -0.52 -3.85
CA ALA A 188 -8.89 -0.57 -5.25
C ALA A 188 -8.98 0.84 -5.85
N LYS A 189 -9.57 1.79 -5.10
CA LYS A 189 -9.62 3.21 -5.50
C LYS A 189 -8.24 3.80 -5.75
N LYS A 190 -7.34 3.73 -4.76
CA LYS A 190 -5.96 4.24 -4.87
C LYS A 190 -5.23 3.63 -6.07
N SER A 191 -5.33 2.32 -6.24
CA SER A 191 -4.58 1.61 -7.29
C SER A 191 -5.09 1.94 -8.69
N VAL A 192 -6.42 2.01 -8.88
CA VAL A 192 -7.00 2.39 -10.17
C VAL A 192 -6.64 3.83 -10.52
N VAL A 193 -6.76 4.76 -9.57
CA VAL A 193 -6.43 6.18 -9.82
C VAL A 193 -4.95 6.35 -10.13
N ALA A 194 -4.05 5.73 -9.35
CA ALA A 194 -2.61 5.74 -9.64
C ALA A 194 -2.30 5.20 -11.05
N LEU A 195 -2.95 4.09 -11.44
CA LEU A 195 -2.78 3.55 -12.80
C LEU A 195 -3.22 4.54 -13.88
N LEU A 196 -4.28 5.34 -13.67
CA LEU A 196 -4.69 6.34 -14.65
C LEU A 196 -3.65 7.45 -14.84
N PHE A 197 -2.89 7.81 -13.79
CA PHE A 197 -1.83 8.81 -13.88
C PHE A 197 -0.51 8.26 -14.42
N ASP A 198 -0.20 6.99 -14.14
CA ASP A 198 1.11 6.38 -14.44
C ASP A 198 1.13 5.53 -15.72
N ASP A 199 -0.03 5.06 -16.22
CA ASP A 199 -0.08 4.18 -17.40
C ASP A 199 0.20 4.97 -18.68
N PRO A 200 1.20 4.57 -19.49
CA PRO A 200 1.58 5.28 -20.71
C PRO A 200 0.49 5.27 -21.79
N SER A 201 -0.58 4.48 -21.63
CA SER A 201 -1.73 4.47 -22.53
C SER A 201 -2.72 5.59 -22.23
N VAL A 202 -2.54 6.31 -21.11
CA VAL A 202 -3.26 7.54 -20.79
C VAL A 202 -2.34 8.71 -21.12
N ALA A 203 -2.75 9.52 -22.10
CA ALA A 203 -1.99 10.69 -22.52
C ALA A 203 -2.09 11.83 -21.50
N GLU A 204 -3.31 12.07 -20.99
CA GLU A 204 -3.56 13.15 -20.04
C GLU A 204 -4.75 12.82 -19.12
N VAL A 205 -4.68 13.30 -17.88
CA VAL A 205 -5.75 13.21 -16.89
C VAL A 205 -6.19 14.64 -16.54
N PHE A 206 -7.43 14.98 -16.87
CA PHE A 206 -8.00 16.32 -16.66
C PHE A 206 -8.79 16.45 -15.35
N ALA A 207 -9.16 15.32 -14.75
CA ALA A 207 -9.93 15.26 -13.52
C ALA A 207 -9.02 15.44 -12.28
N GLU A 208 -9.56 16.13 -11.27
CA GLU A 208 -8.97 16.12 -9.93
C GLU A 208 -9.06 14.73 -9.29
N GLU A 209 -8.07 14.39 -8.47
CA GLU A 209 -7.92 13.06 -7.86
C GLU A 209 -9.15 12.66 -7.02
N ASP A 210 -9.71 13.60 -6.24
CA ASP A 210 -10.91 13.37 -5.43
C ASP A 210 -12.14 13.00 -6.27
N MET A 211 -12.28 13.60 -7.45
CA MET A 211 -13.37 13.29 -8.38
C MET A 211 -13.16 11.90 -9.00
N LEU A 212 -11.93 11.54 -9.34
CA LEU A 212 -11.62 10.19 -9.82
C LEU A 212 -11.91 9.15 -8.74
N PHE A 213 -11.58 9.42 -7.48
CA PHE A 213 -11.91 8.54 -6.36
C PHE A 213 -13.42 8.34 -6.19
N ALA A 214 -14.20 9.41 -6.30
CA ALA A 214 -15.66 9.33 -6.23
C ALA A 214 -16.23 8.48 -7.37
N ILE A 215 -15.75 8.68 -8.60
CA ILE A 215 -16.20 7.92 -9.77
C ILE A 215 -15.80 6.45 -9.63
N VAL A 216 -14.54 6.14 -9.32
CA VAL A 216 -14.08 4.75 -9.18
C VAL A 216 -14.89 4.01 -8.10
N HIS A 217 -15.25 4.68 -7.01
CA HIS A 217 -16.10 4.10 -5.96
C HIS A 217 -17.44 3.57 -6.50
N GLU A 218 -18.07 4.26 -7.45
CA GLU A 218 -19.35 3.82 -8.05
C GLU A 218 -19.23 2.49 -8.83
N PHE A 219 -18.01 2.08 -9.16
CA PHE A 219 -17.68 0.86 -9.90
C PHE A 219 -17.06 -0.23 -9.02
N LEU A 220 -16.88 0.03 -7.73
CA LEU A 220 -16.55 -0.95 -6.71
C LEU A 220 -17.86 -1.41 -6.07
N GLY A 221 -18.20 -2.69 -6.24
CA GLY A 221 -19.45 -3.28 -5.78
C GLY A 221 -19.24 -4.65 -5.19
#